data_AF-A0A7C2K4U8-F1
#
_entry.id   AF-A0A7C2K4U8-F1
#
_cell.length_a   1.000
_cell.length_b   1.000
_cell.length_c   1.000
_cell.angle_alpha   90.00
_cell.angle_beta   90.00
_cell.angle_gamma   90.00
#
_symmetry.space_group_name_H-M   'P 1'
#
loop_
_entity.id
_entity.type
_entity.pdbx_description
1 polymer ?
#
loop_
_entity_poly.entity_id
_entity_poly.type
_entity_poly.pdbx_seq_one_letter_code
_entity_poly.pdbx_strand_id
1 'polypeptide(L)' 'YLGIKNIRLGPSLPAFLTPNILKVLTEKFNITPIKTPEEDLKAILG' A
#
# COMPACT_ATOMS: atom_id res chain seq x y z
N TYR A 1 -3.38 3.36 -18.58
CA TYR A 1 -3.11 2.94 -17.19
C TYR A 1 -1.63 3.21 -16.91
N LEU A 2 -1.28 3.97 -15.87
CA LEU A 2 0.08 4.49 -15.62
C LEU A 2 1.09 3.44 -15.07
N GLY A 3 0.71 2.17 -14.95
CA GLY A 3 1.63 1.09 -14.56
C GLY A 3 2.28 1.19 -13.18
N ILE A 4 1.80 2.10 -12.32
CA ILE A 4 2.39 2.39 -11.00
C ILE A 4 2.21 1.18 -10.07
N LYS A 5 3.31 0.74 -9.48
CA LYS A 5 3.40 -0.34 -8.49
C LYS A 5 4.15 0.16 -7.25
N ASN A 6 3.96 -0.49 -6.09
CA ASN A 6 4.55 -0.12 -4.78
C ASN A 6 3.91 1.13 -4.13
N ILE A 7 2.58 1.20 -4.18
CA ILE A 7 1.83 2.31 -3.58
C ILE A 7 1.73 2.09 -2.07
N ARG A 8 2.23 3.05 -1.29
CA ARG A 8 2.08 3.06 0.17
C ARG A 8 0.80 3.79 0.57
N LEU A 9 -0.10 3.15 1.33
CA LEU A 9 -1.42 3.69 1.68
C LEU A 9 -1.66 3.69 3.20
N GLY A 10 -1.98 4.85 3.80
CA GLY A 10 -2.41 4.95 5.20
C GLY A 10 -2.58 6.39 5.68
N PRO A 11 -2.80 6.65 6.99
CA PRO A 11 -2.58 5.78 8.16
C PRO A 11 -3.68 4.75 8.45
N SER A 12 -4.85 4.90 7.82
CA SER A 12 -5.92 3.91 7.86
C SER A 12 -6.37 3.58 6.45
N LEU A 13 -6.88 2.36 6.26
CA LEU A 13 -7.43 1.93 4.99
C LEU A 13 -8.76 2.68 4.75
N PRO A 14 -9.00 3.19 3.54
CA PRO A 14 -10.28 3.81 3.23
C PRO A 14 -11.45 2.89 3.58
N ALA A 15 -12.48 3.41 4.26
CA ALA A 15 -13.59 2.62 4.81
C ALA A 15 -14.42 1.86 3.77
N PHE A 16 -14.30 2.21 2.50
CA PHE A 16 -14.97 1.54 1.38
C PHE A 16 -14.16 0.36 0.79
N LEU A 17 -12.93 0.15 1.24
CA LEU A 17 -12.13 -1.00 0.82
C LEU A 17 -12.51 -2.22 1.65
N THR A 18 -13.29 -3.11 1.04
CA THR A 18 -13.52 -4.44 1.61
C THR A 18 -12.25 -5.28 1.50
N PRO A 19 -12.06 -6.29 2.37
CA PRO A 19 -10.89 -7.18 2.32
C PRO A 19 -10.64 -7.81 0.95
N ASN A 20 -11.71 -8.13 0.20
CA ASN A 20 -11.61 -8.68 -1.16
C ASN A 20 -11.04 -7.67 -2.17
N ILE A 21 -11.49 -6.41 -2.13
CA ILE A 21 -10.99 -5.37 -3.02
C ILE A 21 -9.53 -5.05 -2.69
N LEU A 22 -9.20 -5.01 -1.40
CA LEU A 22 -7.82 -4.87 -0.92
C LEU A 22 -6.89 -5.95 -1.47
N LYS A 23 -7.30 -7.22 -1.41
CA LYS A 23 -6.53 -8.33 -1.95
C LYS A 23 -6.24 -8.16 -3.44
N VAL A 24 -7.25 -7.80 -4.23
CA VAL A 24 -7.11 -7.56 -5.68
C VAL A 24 -6.17 -6.38 -5.96
N LEU A 25 -6.26 -5.31 -5.16
CA LEU A 25 -5.40 -4.14 -5.31
C LEU A 25 -3.96 -4.43 -4.89
N THR A 26 -3.73 -5.20 -3.83
CA THR A 26 -2.40 -5.66 -3.42
C THR A 26 -1.80 -6.57 -4.49
N GLU A 27 -2.55 -7.51 -5.06
CA GLU A 27 -2.08 -8.40 -6.12
C GLU A 27 -1.75 -7.67 -7.43
N LYS A 28 -2.53 -6.64 -7.79
CA LYS A 28 -2.34 -5.90 -9.06
C LYS A 28 -1.37 -4.73 -8.98
N PHE A 29 -1.34 -4.02 -7.85
CA PHE A 29 -0.62 -2.74 -7.70
C PHE A 29 0.44 -2.76 -6.59
N ASN A 30 0.62 -3.89 -5.91
CA ASN A 30 1.54 -4.05 -4.78
C ASN A 30 1.30 -2.98 -3.70
N ILE A 31 0.04 -2.74 -3.36
CA ILE A 31 -0.32 -1.77 -2.30
C ILE A 31 0.15 -2.30 -0.96
N THR A 32 0.94 -1.48 -0.25
CA THR A 32 1.47 -1.78 1.07
C THR A 32 0.95 -0.73 2.06
N PRO A 33 0.40 -1.12 3.21
CA PRO A 33 0.08 -0.15 4.25
C PRO A 33 1.37 0.51 4.80
N ILE A 34 1.29 1.80 5.14
CA ILE A 34 2.39 2.48 5.87
C ILE A 34 2.50 1.93 7.28
N LYS A 35 3.71 1.95 7.85
CA LYS A 35 3.99 1.49 9.20
C LYS A 35 4.49 2.67 10.05
N THR A 36 5.62 2.52 10.75
CA THR A 36 6.29 3.65 11.39
C THR A 36 7.17 4.40 10.38
N PRO A 37 7.42 5.70 10.60
CA PRO A 37 8.32 6.47 9.75
C PRO A 37 9.69 5.81 9.59
N GLU A 38 10.26 5.21 10.64
CA GLU A 38 11.55 4.55 10.58
C GLU A 38 11.52 3.29 9.68
N GLU A 39 10.49 2.46 9.80
CA GLU A 39 10.32 1.27 8.96
C GLU A 39 10.10 1.63 7.49
N ASP A 40 9.30 2.66 7.21
CA ASP A 40 9.03 3.10 5.86
C ASP A 40 10.26 3.73 5.20
N LEU A 41 11.03 4.55 5.92
CA LEU A 41 12.29 5.11 5.42
C LEU A 41 13.29 4.01 5.06
N LYS A 42 13.45 3.00 5.92
CA LYS A 42 14.34 1.86 5.66
C LYS A 42 13.92 1.06 4.43
N ALA A 43 12.61 0.89 4.22
CA ALA A 43 12.08 0.14 3.09
C ALA A 43 11.90 0.98 1.79
N ILE A 44 12.21 2.27 1.81
CA ILE A 44 12.25 3.15 0.61
C ILE A 44 13.70 3.41 0.17
N LEU A 45 14.61 3.59 1.12
CA LEU A 45 15.99 4.04 0.88
C LEU A 45 17.05 2.95 1.04
N GLY A 46 16.68 1.78 1.56
CA GLY A 46 17.58 0.64 1.84
C GLY A 46 17.64 -0.38 0.72
#